data_AF-A0AAU8FQE6-F1
#
_entry.id   AF-A0AAU8FQE6-F1
#
_cell.length_a   1.000
_cell.length_b   1.000
_cell.length_c   1.000
_cell.angle_alpha   90.00
_cell.angle_beta   90.00
_cell.angle_gamma   90.00
#
_symmetry.space_group_name_H-M   'P 1'
#
loop_
_entity.id
_entity.type
_entity.pdbx_description
1 polymer ?
#
loop_
_entity_poly.entity_id
_entity_poly.type
_entity_poly.pdbx_seq_one_letter_code
_entity_poly.pdbx_strand_id
1 'polypeptide(L)'
;MDSLEKGRYNFAMYMAGAVGSMGPIEKGTDDFDEVKNQAFGVQNALLSPDTKKEDSKNSIVETVTLPLPLREPSPRLTMNIVLRPWAFKKAFGEYPVFVKALRMGNILMVGMPCDFSGELTAPLDAYAKKKGLNLIVTSFNGGVYRLHYPR
;
A
#
# COMPACT_ATOMS: atom_id res chain seq x y z
N MET A 1 3.06 19.41 4.13
CA MET A 1 1.68 19.50 3.63
C MET A 1 1.08 20.88 3.93
N ASP A 2 1.33 21.42 5.12
CA ASP A 2 0.91 22.77 5.55
C ASP A 2 1.25 23.89 4.55
N SER A 3 2.41 23.83 3.89
CA SER A 3 2.78 24.84 2.89
C SER A 3 1.92 24.78 1.61
N LEU A 4 1.33 23.63 1.28
CA LEU A 4 0.42 23.48 0.13
C LEU A 4 -1.00 23.96 0.53
N GLU A 5 -1.41 23.67 1.76
CA GLU A 5 -2.73 24.02 2.29
C GLU A 5 -2.88 25.52 2.60
N LYS A 6 -1.80 26.19 3.01
CA LYS A 6 -1.82 27.63 3.31
C LYS A 6 -1.99 28.54 2.08
N GLY A 7 -1.93 28.02 0.85
CA GLY A 7 -1.90 28.88 -0.34
C GLY A 7 -2.62 28.40 -1.60
N ARG A 8 -2.88 27.09 -1.79
CA ARG A 8 -3.37 26.60 -3.10
C ARG A 8 -4.40 25.47 -3.05
N TYR A 9 -4.44 24.67 -1.98
CA TYR A 9 -5.30 23.50 -1.88
C TYR A 9 -6.04 23.49 -0.54
N ASN A 10 -7.30 23.00 -0.50
CA ASN A 10 -8.07 22.93 0.74
C ASN A 10 -7.66 21.75 1.65
N PHE A 11 -7.03 20.73 1.06
CA PHE A 11 -6.58 19.53 1.75
C PHE A 11 -5.42 18.92 0.97
N ALA A 12 -4.34 18.55 1.66
CA ALA A 12 -3.18 17.91 1.09
C ALA A 12 -2.75 16.73 1.96
N MET A 13 -2.81 15.52 1.39
CA MET A 13 -2.37 14.31 2.05
C MET A 13 -1.07 13.81 1.44
N TYR A 14 -0.08 13.55 2.29
CA TYR A 14 1.12 12.81 1.90
C TYR A 14 0.92 11.33 2.25
N MET A 15 1.07 10.46 1.26
CA MET A 15 1.06 9.02 1.46
C MET A 15 2.35 8.42 0.92
N ALA A 16 3.30 8.16 1.81
CA ALA A 16 4.51 7.40 1.50
C ALA A 16 4.81 6.46 2.66
N GLY A 17 5.19 5.24 2.34
CA GLY A 17 5.57 4.22 3.30
C GLY A 17 6.46 3.20 2.61
N ALA A 18 7.67 3.04 3.12
CA ALA A 18 8.55 1.94 2.78
C ALA A 18 7.89 0.62 3.21
N VAL A 19 7.90 -0.40 2.35
CA VAL A 19 7.39 -1.74 2.66
C VAL A 19 8.51 -2.75 2.43
N GLY A 20 8.85 -3.53 3.45
CA GLY A 20 9.91 -4.54 3.38
C GLY A 20 11.29 -3.92 3.15
N SER A 21 12.02 -4.38 2.13
CA SER A 21 13.37 -3.91 1.79
C SER A 21 13.41 -2.66 0.90
N MET A 22 12.26 -2.01 0.65
CA MET A 22 12.21 -0.77 -0.14
C MET A 22 12.53 0.43 0.76
N GLY A 23 13.76 0.95 0.71
CA GLY A 23 14.16 2.18 1.39
C GLY A 23 14.16 3.38 0.45
N PRO A 24 13.93 4.61 0.94
CA PRO A 24 14.21 5.82 0.17
C PRO A 24 15.71 5.93 -0.11
N ILE A 25 16.08 6.65 -1.17
CA ILE A 25 17.48 6.98 -1.42
C ILE A 25 17.88 8.09 -0.46
N GLU A 26 18.74 7.75 0.49
CA GLU A 26 19.31 8.66 1.49
C GLU A 26 20.20 9.71 0.79
N LYS A 27 19.86 10.98 1.00
CA LYS A 27 20.61 12.15 0.51
C LYS A 27 20.58 13.22 1.58
N GLY A 28 21.69 13.38 2.29
CA GLY A 28 21.81 14.35 3.37
C GLY A 28 23.05 14.05 4.22
N THR A 29 23.35 14.97 5.12
CA THR A 29 24.39 14.78 6.14
C THR A 29 23.84 14.24 7.46
N ASP A 30 22.54 14.44 7.70
CA ASP A 30 21.81 13.93 8.85
C ASP A 30 20.36 13.55 8.48
N ASP A 31 19.69 12.85 9.39
CA ASP A 31 18.31 12.37 9.23
C ASP A 31 17.31 13.52 8.93
N PHE A 32 17.58 14.73 9.45
CA PHE A 32 16.71 15.88 9.24
C PHE A 32 16.85 16.43 7.81
N ASP A 33 18.07 16.50 7.29
CA ASP A 33 18.38 16.88 5.92
C ASP A 33 17.79 15.88 4.92
N GLU A 34 17.81 14.59 5.23
CA GLU A 34 17.20 13.56 4.38
C GLU A 34 15.68 13.72 4.28
N VAL A 35 14.99 13.87 5.41
CA VAL A 35 13.54 14.11 5.43
C VAL A 35 13.20 15.41 4.69
N LYS A 36 14.01 16.45 4.89
CA LYS A 36 13.85 17.74 4.22
C LYS A 36 14.04 17.60 2.71
N ASN A 37 15.05 16.87 2.26
CA ASN A 37 15.30 16.63 0.83
C ASN A 37 14.19 15.81 0.18
N GLN A 38 13.65 14.81 0.88
CA GLN A 38 12.48 14.07 0.40
C GLN A 38 11.25 14.99 0.29
N ALA A 39 10.99 15.81 1.31
CA ALA A 39 9.87 16.74 1.32
C ALA A 39 9.96 17.80 0.20
N PHE A 40 11.14 18.39 -0.01
CA PHE A 40 11.39 19.32 -1.11
C PHE A 40 11.30 18.65 -2.47
N GLY A 41 11.80 17.42 -2.61
CA GLY A 41 11.65 16.64 -3.85
C GLY A 41 10.19 16.45 -4.24
N VAL A 42 9.34 16.06 -3.29
CA VAL A 42 7.89 15.91 -3.50
C VAL A 42 7.24 17.25 -3.82
N GLN A 43 7.58 18.32 -3.09
CA GLN A 43 7.05 19.65 -3.35
C GLN A 43 7.40 20.16 -4.76
N ASN A 44 8.67 20.03 -5.17
CA ASN A 44 9.12 20.43 -6.49
C ASN A 44 8.46 19.59 -7.59
N ALA A 45 8.30 18.28 -7.38
CA ALA A 45 7.61 17.40 -8.30
C ALA A 45 6.12 17.77 -8.46
N LEU A 46 5.44 18.17 -7.38
CA LEU A 46 4.03 18.63 -7.41
C LEU A 46 3.85 20.02 -8.04
N LEU A 47 4.84 20.90 -7.88
CA LEU A 47 4.79 22.28 -8.42
C LEU A 47 5.34 22.37 -9.84
N SER A 48 5.92 21.29 -10.36
CA SER A 48 6.39 21.18 -11.74
C SER A 48 5.27 21.48 -12.73
N PRO A 49 5.54 22.21 -13.83
CA PRO A 49 4.61 22.38 -14.94
C PRO A 49 4.13 21.04 -15.54
N ASP A 50 4.96 20.00 -15.46
CA ASP A 50 4.69 18.66 -15.99
C ASP A 50 3.79 17.81 -15.09
N THR A 51 3.40 18.34 -13.91
CA THR A 51 2.51 17.64 -12.99
C THR A 51 1.16 17.41 -13.66
N LYS A 52 0.82 16.14 -13.86
CA LYS A 52 -0.50 15.75 -14.37
C LYS A 52 -1.59 16.17 -13.39
N LYS A 53 -2.39 17.15 -13.80
CA LYS A 53 -3.60 17.56 -13.09
C LYS A 53 -4.77 16.77 -13.67
N GLU A 54 -5.36 15.91 -12.85
CA GLU A 54 -6.58 15.20 -13.22
C GLU A 54 -7.79 16.06 -12.83
N ASP A 55 -8.63 16.37 -13.82
CA ASP A 55 -9.88 17.09 -13.61
C ASP A 55 -10.89 16.14 -12.95
N SER A 56 -11.23 16.42 -11.70
CA SER A 56 -12.14 15.61 -10.85
C SER A 56 -13.63 15.77 -11.25
N LYS A 57 -13.94 15.90 -12.54
CA LYS A 57 -15.30 16.15 -13.03
C LYS A 57 -16.21 14.91 -12.91
N ASN A 58 -15.62 13.72 -12.79
CA ASN A 58 -16.30 12.45 -12.51
C ASN A 58 -15.63 11.74 -11.33
N SER A 59 -15.75 12.30 -10.13
CA SER A 59 -15.24 11.70 -8.89
C SER A 59 -16.05 10.44 -8.53
N ILE A 60 -15.73 9.34 -9.19
CA ILE A 60 -16.18 8.00 -8.78
C ILE A 60 -15.32 7.62 -7.58
N VAL A 61 -15.97 7.48 -6.41
CA VAL A 61 -15.38 6.90 -5.21
C VAL A 61 -16.07 5.58 -4.95
N GLU A 62 -15.37 4.48 -5.18
CA GLU A 62 -15.90 3.12 -5.04
C GLU A 62 -14.99 2.30 -4.15
N THR A 63 -15.57 1.45 -3.32
CA THR A 63 -14.84 0.50 -2.48
C THR A 63 -15.34 -0.90 -2.72
N VAL A 64 -14.41 -1.86 -2.78
CA VAL A 64 -14.74 -3.28 -2.86
C VAL A 64 -13.90 -4.04 -1.83
N THR A 65 -14.54 -4.99 -1.16
CA THR A 65 -13.89 -5.95 -0.28
C THR A 65 -14.09 -7.33 -0.86
N LEU A 66 -13.00 -7.97 -1.26
CA LEU A 66 -13.01 -9.29 -1.88
C LEU A 66 -12.53 -10.32 -0.85
N PRO A 67 -13.32 -11.33 -0.50
CA PRO A 67 -12.86 -12.43 0.34
C PRO A 67 -11.75 -13.19 -0.37
N LEU A 68 -10.64 -13.42 0.33
CA LEU A 68 -9.52 -14.19 -0.18
C LEU A 68 -9.58 -15.59 0.45
N PRO A 69 -9.93 -16.63 -0.31
CA PRO A 69 -9.98 -17.99 0.21
C PRO A 69 -8.55 -18.49 0.44
N LEU A 70 -8.02 -18.24 1.65
CA LEU A 70 -6.73 -18.78 2.08
C LEU A 70 -6.91 -20.10 2.82
N ARG A 71 -5.84 -20.90 2.81
CA ARG A 71 -5.76 -22.13 3.60
C ARG A 71 -5.84 -21.81 5.09
N GLU A 72 -6.29 -22.78 5.89
CA GLU A 72 -6.40 -22.60 7.32
C GLU A 72 -5.05 -22.19 7.97
N PRO A 73 -5.09 -21.29 8.98
CA PRO A 73 -3.88 -20.81 9.64
C PRO A 73 -3.15 -21.95 10.35
N SER A 74 -1.87 -22.11 10.05
CA SER A 74 -0.95 -23.00 10.76
C SER A 74 0.25 -22.21 11.28
N PRO A 75 0.07 -21.34 12.28
CA PRO A 75 1.14 -20.49 12.77
C PRO A 75 2.19 -21.32 13.49
N ARG A 76 3.45 -20.98 13.23
CA ARG A 76 4.60 -21.60 13.87
C ARG A 76 4.99 -20.77 15.09
N LEU A 77 4.89 -21.36 16.28
CA LEU A 77 5.26 -20.71 17.54
C LEU A 77 6.76 -20.77 17.79
N THR A 78 7.38 -21.90 17.45
CA THR A 78 8.83 -22.11 17.48
C THR A 78 9.25 -22.95 16.29
N MET A 79 10.55 -23.05 15.99
CA MET A 79 11.05 -23.84 14.85
C MET A 79 10.44 -25.26 14.78
N ASN A 80 10.14 -25.86 15.93
CA ASN A 80 9.62 -27.23 16.03
C ASN A 80 8.13 -27.33 16.39
N ILE A 81 7.47 -26.22 16.74
CA ILE A 81 6.07 -26.23 17.20
C ILE A 81 5.19 -25.45 16.23
N VAL A 82 4.23 -26.16 15.63
CA VAL A 82 3.18 -25.60 14.77
C VAL A 82 1.85 -25.73 15.50
N LEU A 83 1.13 -24.61 15.63
CA LEU A 83 -0.18 -24.58 16.23
C LEU A 83 -1.21 -25.15 15.25
N ARG A 84 -2.04 -26.08 15.72
CA ARG A 84 -3.15 -26.60 14.91
C ARG A 84 -4.20 -25.48 14.68
N PRO A 85 -4.86 -25.46 13.51
CA PRO A 85 -5.83 -24.41 13.19
C PRO A 85 -6.92 -24.22 14.25
N TRP A 86 -7.44 -25.30 14.84
CA TRP A 86 -8.47 -25.24 15.89
C TRP A 86 -7.97 -24.51 17.15
N ALA A 87 -6.71 -24.70 17.54
CA ALA A 87 -6.13 -24.08 18.71
C ALA A 87 -5.87 -22.59 18.46
N PHE A 88 -5.46 -22.24 17.24
CA PHE A 88 -5.34 -20.85 16.80
C PHE A 88 -6.69 -20.13 16.79
N LYS A 89 -7.72 -20.73 16.16
CA LYS A 89 -9.07 -20.15 16.10
C LYS A 89 -9.69 -20.00 17.49
N LYS A 90 -9.41 -20.91 18.43
CA LYS A 90 -9.87 -20.78 19.82
C LYS A 90 -9.22 -19.60 20.55
N ALA A 91 -7.95 -19.30 20.27
CA ALA A 91 -7.21 -18.23 20.92
C ALA A 91 -7.47 -16.85 20.29
N PHE A 92 -7.60 -16.77 18.96
CA PHE A 92 -7.64 -15.52 18.20
C PHE A 92 -8.95 -15.29 17.43
N GLY A 93 -9.86 -16.27 17.41
CA GLY A 93 -11.12 -16.21 16.66
C GLY A 93 -11.01 -16.62 15.20
N GLU A 94 -12.14 -16.53 14.49
CA GLU A 94 -12.16 -16.60 13.04
C GLU A 94 -11.53 -15.34 12.46
N TYR A 95 -10.65 -15.52 11.48
CA TYR A 95 -9.87 -14.42 10.94
C TYR A 95 -9.98 -14.44 9.42
N PRO A 96 -11.12 -13.93 8.88
CA PRO A 96 -11.37 -13.92 7.46
C PRO A 96 -10.43 -12.93 6.76
N VAL A 97 -9.86 -13.38 5.65
CA VAL A 97 -8.86 -12.63 4.92
C VAL A 97 -9.52 -11.94 3.73
N PHE A 98 -9.23 -10.66 3.55
CA PHE A 98 -9.80 -9.88 2.46
C PHE A 98 -8.72 -9.09 1.72
N VAL A 99 -8.96 -8.89 0.43
CA VAL A 99 -8.32 -7.82 -0.34
C VAL A 99 -9.30 -6.65 -0.39
N LYS A 100 -8.83 -5.45 -0.06
CA LYS A 100 -9.65 -4.24 -0.14
C LYS A 100 -9.16 -3.39 -1.29
N ALA A 101 -10.05 -2.80 -2.07
CA ALA A 101 -9.68 -1.83 -3.07
C ALA A 101 -10.56 -0.59 -3.00
N LEU A 102 -9.93 0.57 -3.15
CA LEU A 102 -10.55 1.89 -3.21
C LEU A 102 -10.22 2.50 -4.56
N ARG A 103 -11.23 2.83 -5.35
CA ARG A 103 -11.09 3.57 -6.59
C ARG A 103 -11.52 5.01 -6.38
N MET A 104 -10.68 5.94 -6.82
CA MET A 104 -10.96 7.38 -6.83
C MET A 104 -10.61 7.91 -8.22
N GLY A 105 -11.62 8.04 -9.09
CA GLY A 105 -11.42 8.39 -10.50
C GLY A 105 -10.53 7.35 -11.22
N ASN A 106 -9.34 7.77 -11.63
CA ASN A 106 -8.32 6.90 -12.24
C ASN A 106 -7.32 6.31 -11.24
N ILE A 107 -7.36 6.71 -9.97
CA ILE A 107 -6.50 6.13 -8.92
C ILE A 107 -7.18 4.86 -8.40
N LEU A 108 -6.44 3.76 -8.37
CA LEU A 108 -6.87 2.48 -7.78
C LEU A 108 -5.89 2.11 -6.67
N MET A 109 -6.37 2.14 -5.42
CA MET A 109 -5.61 1.67 -4.27
C MET A 109 -6.04 0.25 -3.92
N VAL A 110 -5.09 -0.67 -3.75
CA VAL A 110 -5.36 -2.08 -3.39
C VAL A 110 -4.57 -2.43 -2.13
N GLY A 111 -5.29 -2.71 -1.05
CA GLY A 111 -4.75 -3.21 0.21
C GLY A 111 -4.70 -4.74 0.22
N MET A 112 -3.49 -5.27 0.31
CA MET A 112 -3.19 -6.68 0.45
C MET A 112 -3.05 -7.07 1.93
N PRO A 113 -3.61 -8.22 2.35
CA PRO A 113 -3.57 -8.67 3.75
C PRO A 113 -2.17 -9.11 4.18
N CYS A 114 -1.35 -9.56 3.25
CA CYS A 114 -0.03 -10.10 3.50
C CYS A 114 1.09 -9.16 3.03
N ASP A 115 2.32 -9.62 3.24
CA ASP A 115 3.47 -9.11 2.51
C ASP A 115 3.25 -9.27 1.00
N PHE A 116 3.52 -8.20 0.24
CA PHE A 116 3.32 -8.14 -1.20
C PHE A 116 4.70 -8.04 -1.87
N SER A 117 5.02 -9.00 -2.73
CA SER A 117 6.30 -9.03 -3.42
C SER A 117 6.44 -7.86 -4.38
N GLY A 118 7.52 -7.10 -4.25
CA GLY A 118 7.86 -6.02 -5.19
C GLY A 118 8.04 -6.48 -6.64
N GLU A 119 8.35 -7.78 -6.86
CA GLU A 119 8.43 -8.37 -8.20
C GLU A 119 7.08 -8.34 -8.93
N LEU A 120 5.97 -8.40 -8.19
CA LEU A 120 4.62 -8.35 -8.75
C LEU A 120 4.17 -6.92 -9.05
N THR A 121 4.86 -5.89 -8.51
CA THR A 121 4.50 -4.48 -8.71
C THR A 121 4.55 -4.09 -10.19
N ALA A 122 5.64 -4.41 -10.89
CA ALA A 122 5.83 -4.03 -12.29
C ALA A 122 4.76 -4.58 -13.25
N PRO A 123 4.44 -5.90 -13.25
CA PRO A 123 3.39 -6.43 -14.12
C PRO A 123 1.98 -5.92 -13.74
N LEU A 124 1.70 -5.70 -12.45
CA LEU A 124 0.42 -5.15 -12.01
C LEU A 124 0.23 -3.69 -12.40
N ASP A 125 1.28 -2.87 -12.26
CA ASP A 125 1.28 -1.48 -12.71
C ASP A 125 1.09 -1.38 -14.23
N ALA A 126 1.78 -2.23 -15.00
CA ALA A 126 1.59 -2.29 -16.45
C ALA A 126 0.15 -2.66 -16.85
N TYR A 127 -0.48 -3.58 -16.13
CA TYR A 127 -1.88 -3.96 -16.35
C TYR A 127 -2.84 -2.81 -16.02
N ALA A 128 -2.65 -2.13 -14.90
CA ALA A 128 -3.48 -1.00 -14.49
C ALA A 128 -3.35 0.17 -15.49
N LYS A 129 -2.13 0.47 -15.95
CA LYS A 129 -1.89 1.51 -16.97
C LYS A 129 -2.61 1.22 -18.29
N LYS A 130 -2.67 -0.05 -18.74
CA LYS A 130 -3.47 -0.44 -19.91
C LYS A 130 -4.96 -0.17 -19.76
N LYS A 131 -5.46 -0.07 -18.52
CA LYS A 131 -6.85 0.27 -18.18
C LYS A 131 -7.03 1.77 -17.87
N GLY A 132 -5.99 2.58 -18.05
CA GLY A 132 -6.02 4.01 -17.72
C GLY A 132 -6.06 4.28 -16.21
N LEU A 133 -5.60 3.33 -15.39
CA LEU A 133 -5.59 3.43 -13.93
C LEU A 133 -4.17 3.64 -13.40
N ASN A 134 -4.05 4.46 -12.36
CA ASN A 134 -2.85 4.64 -11.54
C ASN A 134 -2.97 3.73 -10.31
N LEU A 135 -2.21 2.64 -10.30
CA LEU A 135 -2.28 1.63 -9.23
C LEU A 135 -1.37 1.98 -8.06
N ILE A 136 -1.91 1.88 -6.85
CA ILE A 136 -1.17 1.96 -5.59
C ILE A 136 -1.46 0.66 -4.82
N VAL A 137 -0.44 -0.16 -4.58
CA VAL A 137 -0.58 -1.39 -3.79
C VAL A 137 0.02 -1.17 -2.40
N THR A 138 -0.73 -1.52 -1.36
CA THR A 138 -0.29 -1.44 0.04
C THR A 138 -0.35 -2.82 0.69
N SER A 139 0.66 -3.17 1.50
CA SER A 139 0.72 -4.46 2.22
C SER A 139 0.13 -4.33 3.62
N PHE A 140 -0.06 -5.47 4.31
CA PHE A 140 -0.53 -5.54 5.70
C PHE A 140 -1.88 -4.85 5.98
N ASN A 141 -2.74 -4.82 4.97
CA ASN A 141 -4.08 -4.24 5.02
C ASN A 141 -5.14 -5.34 5.11
N GLY A 142 -5.87 -5.42 6.23
CA GLY A 142 -7.01 -6.33 6.37
C GLY A 142 -6.70 -7.72 6.94
N GLY A 143 -5.48 -7.95 7.42
CA GLY A 143 -5.15 -9.08 8.30
C GLY A 143 -3.83 -9.79 7.97
N VAL A 144 -2.93 -9.94 8.93
CA VAL A 144 -1.53 -10.37 8.67
C VAL A 144 -1.42 -11.88 8.45
N TYR A 145 -1.07 -12.28 7.22
CA TYR A 145 -0.67 -13.65 6.88
C TYR A 145 0.65 -13.67 6.14
N ARG A 146 1.52 -14.61 6.48
CA ARG A 146 2.69 -14.92 5.65
C ARG A 146 2.28 -15.97 4.62
N LEU A 147 2.25 -15.61 3.34
CA LEU A 147 2.12 -16.57 2.25
C LEU A 147 3.35 -17.48 2.28
N HIS A 148 3.16 -18.75 2.62
CA HIS A 148 4.21 -19.76 2.49
C HIS A 148 4.19 -20.25 1.05
N TYR A 149 5.24 -19.93 0.27
CA TYR A 149 5.48 -20.59 -1.01
C TYR A 149 5.94 -22.03 -0.73
N PRO A 150 5.34 -23.06 -1.34
CA PRO A 150 5.94 -24.39 -1.34
C PRO A 150 7.25 -24.31 -2.14
N ARG A 151 8.36 -24.73 -1.51
CA ARG A 151 9.57 -25.14 -2.22
C ARG A 151 9.40 -26.58 -2.68
#